data_AF-A4N4P0-F1
#
_entry.id   AF-A4N4P0-F1
#
_cell.length_a   1.000
_cell.length_b   1.000
_cell.length_c   1.000
_cell.angle_alpha   90.00
_cell.angle_beta   90.00
_cell.angle_gamma   90.00
#
_symmetry.space_group_name_H-M   'P 1'
#
loop_
_entity.id
_entity.type
_entity.pdbx_description
1 polymer ?
#
loop_
_entity_poly.entity_id
_entity_poly.type
_entity_poly.pdbx_seq_one_letter_code
_entity_poly.pdbx_strand_id
1 'polypeptide(L)'
;MYSHSFFNLIAMGFMISPNTIISSVGKFMTPALLVLLIAVAITVFISPLSEIQAPSNAYENSHSLLIGLTSGYQTMDVLAAIAFGGIVARALSAKNVTKTKDIVKYTISAGFVSVILLAGLYFSLFYLGATSAAVAEGATNGGQIFSRYVNVLFGSAGTWIMAGIIVLASLTTLVGVTSASADYFSKFSVRFSYPFWAALFTAMTITVSQYGLTDLLRITIPALLLIYPVAIVLVLLQFLRKKLPSIKFTYNSTLLVTVCFSLCDSLNNVKMLPESINSLLKHFPLSSEGMAWLVPTLVMLVASIFIGKALRKTHS
;
A
#
# COMPACT_ATOMS: atom_id res chain seq x y z
N MET A 1 -13.62 23.04 1.69
CA MET A 1 -12.62 23.53 2.68
C MET A 1 -13.02 23.21 4.12
N TYR A 2 -14.19 23.65 4.63
CA TYR A 2 -14.62 23.39 6.02
C TYR A 2 -14.82 21.91 6.39
N SER A 3 -15.28 21.08 5.44
CA SER A 3 -15.52 19.64 5.68
C SER A 3 -14.21 18.85 5.96
N HIS A 4 -13.11 19.16 5.24
CA HIS A 4 -11.82 18.47 5.42
C HIS A 4 -11.16 18.80 6.76
N SER A 5 -11.23 20.06 7.20
CA SER A 5 -10.66 20.46 8.50
C SER A 5 -11.43 19.85 9.67
N PHE A 6 -12.77 19.81 9.60
CA PHE A 6 -13.61 19.20 10.63
C PHE A 6 -13.36 17.69 10.78
N PHE A 7 -13.28 16.98 9.66
CA PHE A 7 -12.95 15.56 9.63
C PHE A 7 -11.60 15.24 10.27
N ASN A 8 -10.55 16.01 9.94
CA ASN A 8 -9.22 15.81 10.52
C ASN A 8 -9.18 16.15 12.02
N LEU A 9 -9.99 17.09 12.49
CA LEU A 9 -10.08 17.45 13.91
C LEU A 9 -10.77 16.36 14.73
N ILE A 10 -11.82 15.74 14.19
CA ILE A 10 -12.43 14.53 14.77
C ILE A 10 -11.42 13.38 14.80
N ALA A 11 -10.71 13.15 13.69
CA ALA A 11 -9.67 12.14 13.62
C ALA A 11 -8.59 12.35 14.68
N MET A 12 -8.16 13.60 14.88
CA MET A 12 -7.19 13.97 15.90
C MET A 12 -7.68 13.61 17.31
N GLY A 13 -8.97 13.81 17.60
CA GLY A 13 -9.60 13.36 18.84
C GLY A 13 -9.47 11.85 19.07
N PHE A 14 -9.63 11.03 18.02
CA PHE A 14 -9.40 9.57 18.10
C PHE A 14 -7.93 9.20 18.26
N MET A 15 -6.99 10.00 17.73
CA MET A 15 -5.56 9.72 17.72
C MET A 15 -4.84 10.08 19.03
N ILE A 16 -5.36 11.05 19.80
CA ILE A 16 -4.75 11.56 21.04
C ILE A 16 -4.68 10.49 22.15
N SER A 17 -5.52 9.45 22.08
CA SER A 17 -5.54 8.34 23.03
C SER A 17 -5.14 7.02 22.36
N PRO A 18 -3.89 6.53 22.51
CA PRO A 18 -3.39 5.33 21.84
C PRO A 18 -4.22 4.05 22.11
N ASN A 19 -4.77 3.91 23.32
CA ASN A 19 -5.63 2.78 23.68
C ASN A 19 -6.99 2.78 22.95
N THR A 20 -7.43 3.93 22.44
CA THR A 20 -8.71 4.09 21.74
C THR A 20 -8.61 3.72 20.28
N ILE A 21 -7.42 3.79 19.67
CA ILE A 21 -7.22 3.52 18.24
C ILE A 21 -7.54 2.06 17.89
N ILE A 22 -6.95 1.11 18.62
CA ILE A 22 -7.19 -0.32 18.40
C ILE A 22 -8.63 -0.70 18.78
N SER A 23 -9.21 -0.03 19.78
CA SER A 23 -10.55 -0.31 20.29
C SER A 23 -11.67 0.26 19.43
N SER A 24 -11.55 1.48 18.89
CA SER A 24 -12.61 2.16 18.14
C SER A 24 -12.56 1.85 16.64
N VAL A 25 -11.36 1.85 16.04
CA VAL A 25 -11.21 1.63 14.59
C VAL A 25 -11.60 0.19 14.22
N GLY A 26 -11.00 -0.79 14.90
CA GLY A 26 -11.23 -2.21 14.61
C GLY A 26 -12.60 -2.74 15.04
N LYS A 27 -13.23 -2.13 16.06
CA LYS A 27 -14.53 -2.61 16.60
C LYS A 27 -15.74 -2.01 15.89
N PHE A 28 -15.67 -0.76 15.45
CA PHE A 28 -16.83 -0.05 14.90
C PHE A 28 -16.62 0.40 13.46
N MET A 29 -15.48 1.00 13.15
CA MET A 29 -15.27 1.65 11.85
C MET A 29 -15.02 0.65 10.72
N THR A 30 -14.13 -0.32 10.94
CA THR A 30 -13.84 -1.35 9.93
C THR A 30 -15.06 -2.24 9.66
N PRO A 31 -15.83 -2.72 10.65
CA PRO A 31 -17.06 -3.46 10.37
C PRO A 31 -18.11 -2.64 9.63
N ALA A 32 -18.32 -1.37 9.99
CA ALA A 32 -19.27 -0.50 9.29
C ALA A 32 -18.86 -0.28 7.83
N LEU A 33 -17.57 -0.04 7.56
CA LEU A 33 -17.03 0.08 6.20
C LEU A 33 -17.24 -1.21 5.41
N LEU A 34 -16.96 -2.37 6.01
CA LEU A 34 -17.15 -3.67 5.37
C LEU A 34 -18.61 -3.94 5.03
N VAL A 35 -19.57 -3.59 5.90
CA VAL A 35 -21.00 -3.75 5.60
C VAL A 35 -21.40 -2.91 4.38
N LEU A 36 -20.97 -1.66 4.30
CA LEU A 36 -21.25 -0.80 3.15
C LEU A 36 -20.61 -1.35 1.87
N LEU A 37 -19.36 -1.80 1.94
CA LEU A 37 -18.66 -2.36 0.79
C LEU A 37 -19.24 -3.70 0.35
N ILE A 38 -19.70 -4.56 1.27
CA ILE A 38 -20.39 -5.81 0.96
C ILE A 38 -21.74 -5.51 0.31
N ALA A 39 -22.48 -4.52 0.81
CA ALA A 39 -23.74 -4.11 0.18
C ALA A 39 -23.51 -3.69 -1.28
N VAL A 40 -22.51 -2.83 -1.54
CA VAL A 40 -22.13 -2.44 -2.90
C VAL A 40 -21.69 -3.67 -3.72
N ALA A 41 -20.82 -4.52 -3.18
CA ALA A 41 -20.32 -5.71 -3.86
C ALA A 41 -21.46 -6.64 -4.32
N ILE A 42 -22.40 -6.96 -3.42
CA ILE A 42 -23.56 -7.80 -3.73
C ILE A 42 -24.39 -7.18 -4.85
N THR A 43 -24.68 -5.88 -4.78
CA THR A 43 -25.50 -5.22 -5.80
C THR A 43 -24.79 -5.15 -7.15
N VAL A 44 -23.47 -5.01 -7.20
CA VAL A 44 -22.70 -5.07 -8.45
C VAL A 44 -22.84 -6.44 -9.13
N PHE A 45 -22.82 -7.53 -8.36
CA PHE A 45 -23.01 -8.89 -8.92
C PHE A 45 -24.44 -9.15 -9.39
N ILE A 46 -25.45 -8.62 -8.70
CA ILE A 46 -26.86 -8.80 -9.07
C ILE A 46 -27.23 -7.93 -10.28
N SER A 47 -26.74 -6.69 -10.33
CA SER A 47 -27.13 -5.68 -11.31
C SER A 47 -25.89 -4.94 -11.86
N PRO A 48 -25.05 -5.59 -12.69
CA PRO A 48 -23.94 -4.92 -13.35
C PRO A 48 -24.45 -3.83 -14.30
N LEU A 49 -23.78 -2.68 -14.35
CA LEU A 49 -24.21 -1.53 -15.18
C LEU A 49 -23.95 -1.74 -16.68
N SER A 50 -22.95 -2.55 -17.01
CA SER A 50 -22.62 -2.92 -18.38
C SER A 50 -21.98 -4.30 -18.43
N GLU A 51 -22.01 -4.93 -19.60
CA GLU A 51 -21.27 -6.16 -19.85
C GLU A 51 -19.75 -5.92 -19.77
N ILE A 52 -19.00 -6.97 -19.46
CA ILE A 52 -17.54 -6.92 -19.45
C ILE A 52 -17.07 -6.65 -20.88
N GLN A 53 -16.40 -5.51 -21.06
CA GLN A 53 -15.82 -5.12 -22.34
C GLN A 53 -14.46 -5.76 -22.57
N ALA A 54 -14.00 -5.69 -23.83
CA ALA A 54 -12.62 -6.06 -24.15
C ALA A 54 -11.63 -5.27 -23.28
N PRO A 55 -10.52 -5.91 -22.83
CA PRO A 55 -9.51 -5.22 -22.05
C PRO A 55 -8.97 -4.01 -22.81
N SER A 56 -8.63 -2.95 -22.09
CA SER A 56 -8.02 -1.78 -22.73
C SER A 56 -6.65 -2.14 -23.31
N ASN A 57 -6.18 -1.35 -24.28
CA ASN A 57 -4.86 -1.52 -24.91
C ASN A 57 -3.71 -1.67 -23.90
N ALA A 58 -3.85 -1.05 -22.72
CA ALA A 58 -2.88 -1.16 -21.63
C ALA A 58 -2.81 -2.56 -21.02
N TYR A 59 -3.90 -3.32 -20.99
CA TYR A 59 -3.93 -4.70 -20.48
C TYR A 59 -3.82 -5.75 -21.59
N GLU A 60 -4.18 -5.41 -22.82
CA GLU A 60 -4.15 -6.33 -23.96
C GLU A 60 -2.73 -6.51 -24.52
N ASN A 61 -1.97 -5.42 -24.68
CA ASN A 61 -0.64 -5.45 -25.29
C ASN A 61 0.51 -5.57 -24.28
N SER A 62 0.21 -5.41 -22.99
CA SER A 62 1.18 -5.47 -21.91
C SER A 62 0.98 -6.71 -21.05
N HIS A 63 1.99 -7.03 -20.24
CA HIS A 63 1.88 -8.11 -19.27
C HIS A 63 0.91 -7.72 -18.14
N SER A 64 -0.37 -8.10 -18.28
CA SER A 64 -1.46 -7.78 -17.33
C SER A 64 -1.13 -8.11 -15.87
N LEU A 65 -0.41 -9.22 -15.62
CA LEU A 65 0.07 -9.60 -14.29
C LEU A 65 1.02 -8.54 -13.70
N LEU A 66 1.92 -8.00 -14.52
CA LEU A 66 2.89 -6.99 -14.10
C LEU A 66 2.21 -5.66 -13.79
N ILE A 67 1.27 -5.24 -14.62
CA ILE A 67 0.46 -4.05 -14.36
C ILE A 67 -0.35 -4.21 -13.07
N GLY A 68 -0.92 -5.39 -12.83
CA GLY A 68 -1.58 -5.70 -11.57
C GLY A 68 -0.64 -5.59 -10.37
N LEU A 69 0.59 -6.10 -10.50
CA LEU A 69 1.61 -6.05 -9.45
C LEU A 69 2.04 -4.60 -9.13
N THR A 70 2.33 -3.79 -10.15
CA THR A 70 2.71 -2.37 -9.94
C THR A 70 1.53 -1.52 -9.46
N SER A 71 0.32 -1.79 -9.96
CA SER A 71 -0.90 -1.15 -9.44
C SER A 71 -1.11 -1.48 -7.96
N GLY A 72 -0.73 -2.69 -7.54
CA GLY A 72 -0.70 -3.11 -6.14
C GLY A 72 0.18 -2.26 -5.23
N TYR A 73 1.16 -1.50 -5.76
CA TYR A 73 1.96 -0.59 -4.93
C TYR A 73 1.10 0.53 -4.32
N GLN A 74 0.02 0.90 -4.99
CA GLN A 74 -0.90 1.94 -4.52
C GLN A 74 -1.73 1.49 -3.31
N THR A 75 -1.82 0.19 -3.02
CA THR A 75 -2.56 -0.32 -1.85
C THR A 75 -1.82 -0.08 -0.54
N MET A 76 -0.51 0.20 -0.59
CA MET A 76 0.34 0.47 0.58
C MET A 76 0.48 -0.70 1.58
N ASP A 77 -0.05 -1.90 1.28
CA ASP A 77 -0.12 -3.03 2.22
C ASP A 77 1.24 -3.53 2.71
N VAL A 78 2.26 -3.57 1.85
CA VAL A 78 3.61 -4.04 2.23
C VAL A 78 4.27 -3.05 3.19
N LEU A 79 4.16 -1.75 2.91
CA LEU A 79 4.71 -0.70 3.77
C LEU A 79 3.97 -0.65 5.11
N ALA A 80 2.64 -0.78 5.06
CA ALA A 80 1.80 -0.91 6.25
C ALA A 80 2.23 -2.11 7.11
N ALA A 81 2.46 -3.28 6.52
CA ALA A 81 2.90 -4.46 7.27
C ALA A 81 4.25 -4.24 7.99
N ILE A 82 5.20 -3.54 7.37
CA ILE A 82 6.50 -3.20 7.98
C ILE A 82 6.32 -2.22 9.15
N ALA A 83 5.46 -1.20 8.99
CA ALA A 83 5.22 -0.18 10.00
C ALA A 83 4.38 -0.72 11.19
N PHE A 84 3.32 -1.45 10.91
CA PHE A 84 2.35 -1.93 11.92
C PHE A 84 2.72 -3.28 12.54
N GLY A 85 3.60 -4.08 11.91
CA GLY A 85 3.90 -5.44 12.38
C GLY A 85 4.38 -5.48 13.83
N GLY A 86 5.21 -4.51 14.24
CA GLY A 86 5.66 -4.38 15.62
C GLY A 86 4.53 -4.01 16.60
N ILE A 87 3.56 -3.19 16.18
CA ILE A 87 2.39 -2.82 16.99
C ILE A 87 1.51 -4.05 17.21
N VAL A 88 1.23 -4.83 16.15
CA VAL A 88 0.44 -6.07 16.24
C VAL A 88 1.10 -7.08 17.16
N ALA A 89 2.41 -7.28 17.05
CA ALA A 89 3.15 -8.20 17.93
C ALA A 89 3.06 -7.77 19.41
N ARG A 90 3.20 -6.47 19.70
CA ARG A 90 3.04 -5.93 21.07
C ARG A 90 1.61 -6.06 21.58
N ALA A 91 0.61 -5.83 20.74
CA ALA A 91 -0.80 -5.99 21.10
C ALA A 91 -1.13 -7.45 21.50
N LEU A 92 -0.55 -8.44 20.81
CA LEU A 92 -0.66 -9.85 21.20
C LEU A 92 0.06 -10.13 22.53
N SER A 93 1.27 -9.58 22.71
CA SER A 93 2.01 -9.72 23.97
C SER A 93 1.26 -9.13 25.16
N ALA A 94 0.56 -8.01 24.99
CA ALA A 94 -0.27 -7.39 26.02
C ALA A 94 -1.49 -8.26 26.41
N LYS A 95 -1.89 -9.21 25.56
CA LYS A 95 -2.91 -10.22 25.85
C LYS A 95 -2.33 -11.52 26.44
N ASN A 96 -1.16 -11.45 27.07
CA ASN A 96 -0.43 -12.57 27.66
C ASN A 96 0.03 -13.64 26.65
N VAL A 97 0.07 -13.33 25.35
CA VAL A 97 0.67 -14.21 24.33
C VAL A 97 2.17 -13.90 24.23
N THR A 98 2.98 -14.57 25.05
CA THR A 98 4.43 -14.26 25.16
C THR A 98 5.33 -15.20 24.38
N LYS A 99 4.87 -16.42 24.05
CA LYS A 99 5.65 -17.39 23.27
C LYS A 99 5.71 -16.97 21.81
N THR A 100 6.92 -16.82 21.26
CA THR A 100 7.12 -16.42 19.84
C THR A 100 6.38 -17.32 18.86
N LYS A 101 6.34 -18.64 19.12
CA LYS A 101 5.60 -19.59 18.27
C LYS A 101 4.10 -19.31 18.24
N ASP A 102 3.52 -18.92 19.38
CA ASP A 102 2.09 -18.65 19.49
C ASP A 102 1.74 -17.29 18.85
N ILE A 103 2.60 -16.28 19.02
CA ILE A 103 2.48 -15.00 18.30
C ILE A 103 2.44 -15.25 16.79
N VAL A 104 3.41 -16.00 16.26
CA VAL A 104 3.46 -16.33 14.82
C VAL A 104 2.22 -17.08 14.38
N LYS A 105 1.79 -18.11 15.12
CA LYS A 105 0.61 -18.92 14.79
C LYS A 105 -0.67 -18.07 14.73
N TYR A 106 -0.91 -17.24 15.74
CA TYR A 106 -2.11 -16.40 15.78
C TYR A 106 -2.07 -15.31 14.71
N THR A 107 -0.91 -14.70 14.45
CA THR A 107 -0.77 -13.71 13.38
C THR A 107 -1.02 -14.34 12.01
N ILE A 108 -0.50 -15.53 11.73
CA ILE A 108 -0.74 -16.23 10.45
C ILE A 108 -2.22 -16.60 10.32
N SER A 109 -2.84 -17.15 11.37
CA SER A 109 -4.24 -17.54 11.35
C SER A 109 -5.17 -16.33 11.10
N ALA A 110 -4.97 -15.24 11.83
CA ALA A 110 -5.72 -14.00 11.63
C ALA A 110 -5.46 -13.40 10.24
N GLY A 111 -4.20 -13.40 9.79
CA GLY A 111 -3.80 -12.92 8.47
C GLY A 111 -4.46 -13.70 7.34
N PHE A 112 -4.61 -15.02 7.47
CA PHE A 112 -5.28 -15.84 6.46
C PHE A 112 -6.76 -15.48 6.30
N VAL A 113 -7.47 -15.27 7.41
CA VAL A 113 -8.86 -14.79 7.39
C VAL A 113 -8.94 -13.41 6.73
N SER A 114 -8.03 -12.50 7.08
CA SER A 114 -7.97 -11.16 6.46
C SER A 114 -7.69 -11.22 4.96
N VAL A 115 -6.79 -12.09 4.50
CA VAL A 115 -6.46 -12.25 3.07
C VAL A 115 -7.67 -12.73 2.28
N ILE A 116 -8.42 -13.72 2.78
CA ILE A 116 -9.64 -14.22 2.09
C ILE A 116 -10.67 -13.10 1.96
N LEU A 117 -10.94 -12.39 3.05
CA LEU A 117 -11.94 -11.32 3.06
C LEU A 117 -11.55 -10.16 2.14
N LEU A 118 -10.26 -9.78 2.16
CA LEU A 118 -9.72 -8.74 1.31
C LEU A 118 -9.69 -9.16 -0.18
N ALA A 119 -9.38 -10.42 -0.48
CA ALA A 119 -9.43 -10.95 -1.84
C ALA A 119 -10.85 -10.92 -2.41
N GLY A 120 -11.86 -11.30 -1.62
CA GLY A 120 -13.27 -11.21 -2.04
C GLY A 120 -13.70 -9.77 -2.33
N LEU A 121 -13.26 -8.81 -1.50
CA LEU A 121 -13.51 -7.40 -1.72
C LEU A 121 -12.85 -6.89 -3.01
N TYR A 122 -11.55 -7.17 -3.21
CA TYR A 122 -10.84 -6.75 -4.43
C TYR A 122 -11.43 -7.38 -5.69
N PHE A 123 -11.81 -8.66 -5.64
CA PHE A 123 -12.50 -9.31 -6.74
C PHE A 123 -13.80 -8.58 -7.11
N SER A 124 -14.58 -8.17 -6.10
CA SER A 124 -15.80 -7.40 -6.30
C SER A 124 -15.51 -6.02 -6.93
N LEU A 125 -14.44 -5.35 -6.51
CA LEU A 125 -14.02 -4.07 -7.07
C LEU A 125 -13.47 -4.20 -8.50
N PHE A 126 -12.75 -5.29 -8.81
CA PHE A 126 -12.32 -5.59 -10.17
C PHE A 126 -13.49 -5.88 -11.08
N TYR A 127 -14.48 -6.63 -10.61
CA TYR A 127 -15.71 -6.88 -11.35
C TYR A 127 -16.51 -5.58 -11.57
N LEU A 128 -16.62 -4.71 -10.55
CA LEU A 128 -17.17 -3.35 -10.69
C LEU A 128 -16.43 -2.57 -11.78
N GLY A 129 -15.09 -2.56 -11.76
CA GLY A 129 -14.29 -1.90 -12.78
C GLY A 129 -14.52 -2.46 -14.19
N ALA A 130 -14.58 -3.79 -14.33
CA ALA A 130 -14.82 -4.47 -15.61
C ALA A 130 -16.20 -4.19 -16.21
N THR A 131 -17.19 -3.90 -15.35
CA THR A 131 -18.59 -3.62 -15.72
C THR A 131 -18.93 -2.13 -15.67
N SER A 132 -17.93 -1.25 -15.61
CA SER A 132 -18.10 0.20 -15.44
C SER A 132 -18.13 1.01 -16.74
N ALA A 133 -18.13 0.38 -17.91
CA ALA A 133 -17.97 1.07 -19.20
C ALA A 133 -18.98 2.22 -19.38
N ALA A 134 -20.23 2.03 -18.95
CA ALA A 134 -21.29 3.04 -19.02
C ALA A 134 -21.02 4.32 -18.20
N VAL A 135 -20.14 4.27 -17.20
CA VAL A 135 -19.85 5.37 -16.27
C VAL A 135 -18.38 5.79 -16.23
N ALA A 136 -17.52 5.05 -16.92
CA ALA A 136 -16.07 5.25 -16.95
C ALA A 136 -15.65 6.38 -17.90
N GLU A 137 -16.52 6.83 -18.81
CA GLU A 137 -16.17 7.88 -19.78
C GLU A 137 -15.74 9.19 -19.09
N GLY A 138 -14.56 9.68 -19.47
CA GLY A 138 -13.97 10.88 -18.88
C GLY A 138 -13.56 10.74 -17.40
N ALA A 139 -13.61 9.54 -16.80
CA ALA A 139 -13.08 9.31 -15.47
C ALA A 139 -11.55 9.20 -15.52
N THR A 140 -10.86 9.93 -14.64
CA THR A 140 -9.39 9.97 -14.64
C THR A 140 -8.75 9.05 -13.61
N ASN A 141 -9.55 8.47 -12.70
CA ASN A 141 -9.08 7.58 -11.63
C ASN A 141 -10.20 6.64 -11.14
N GLY A 142 -9.81 5.58 -10.44
CA GLY A 142 -10.74 4.57 -9.92
C GLY A 142 -11.76 5.09 -8.89
N GLY A 143 -11.42 6.16 -8.15
CA GLY A 143 -12.35 6.78 -7.19
C GLY A 143 -13.55 7.44 -7.87
N GLN A 144 -13.32 8.08 -9.03
CA GLN A 144 -14.39 8.65 -9.84
C GLN A 144 -15.29 7.56 -10.44
N ILE A 145 -14.69 6.48 -10.97
CA ILE A 145 -15.43 5.34 -11.51
C ILE A 145 -16.32 4.74 -10.42
N PHE A 146 -15.74 4.43 -9.25
CA PHE A 146 -16.47 3.86 -8.12
C PHE A 146 -17.63 4.77 -7.67
N SER A 147 -17.38 6.07 -7.51
CA SER A 147 -18.42 7.03 -7.11
C SER A 147 -19.56 7.14 -8.11
N ARG A 148 -19.26 7.23 -9.41
CA ARG A 148 -20.28 7.29 -10.47
C ARG A 148 -21.07 6.00 -10.54
N TYR A 149 -20.39 4.86 -10.44
CA TYR A 149 -21.01 3.54 -10.45
C TYR A 149 -22.03 3.39 -9.32
N VAL A 150 -21.63 3.69 -8.08
CA VAL A 150 -22.52 3.58 -6.90
C VAL A 150 -23.69 4.57 -7.00
N ASN A 151 -23.48 5.78 -7.51
CA ASN A 151 -24.55 6.75 -7.71
C ASN A 151 -25.60 6.28 -8.71
N VAL A 152 -25.20 5.66 -9.82
CA VAL A 152 -26.15 5.11 -10.79
C VAL A 152 -26.89 3.91 -10.20
N LEU A 153 -26.19 3.05 -9.46
CA LEU A 153 -26.75 1.81 -8.93
C LEU A 153 -27.77 2.04 -7.80
N PHE A 154 -27.53 3.02 -6.92
CA PHE A 154 -28.35 3.29 -5.73
C PHE A 154 -29.14 4.60 -5.80
N GLY A 155 -29.02 5.36 -6.89
CA GLY A 155 -29.67 6.66 -7.05
C GLY A 155 -29.29 7.64 -5.93
N SER A 156 -30.28 8.31 -5.35
CA SER A 156 -30.07 9.30 -4.27
C SER A 156 -29.46 8.71 -2.99
N ALA A 157 -29.68 7.41 -2.72
CA ALA A 157 -29.06 6.71 -1.60
C ALA A 157 -27.56 6.45 -1.84
N GLY A 158 -27.14 6.38 -3.10
CA GLY A 158 -25.74 6.14 -3.49
C GLY A 158 -24.80 7.22 -2.97
N THR A 159 -25.21 8.49 -3.00
CA THR A 159 -24.42 9.60 -2.45
C THR A 159 -24.13 9.42 -0.96
N TRP A 160 -25.11 8.97 -0.18
CA TRP A 160 -24.95 8.75 1.26
C TRP A 160 -24.06 7.53 1.56
N ILE A 161 -24.25 6.44 0.81
CA ILE A 161 -23.39 5.25 0.88
C ILE A 161 -21.94 5.63 0.57
N MET A 162 -21.73 6.36 -0.52
CA MET A 162 -20.41 6.85 -0.93
C MET A 162 -19.78 7.76 0.13
N ALA A 163 -20.52 8.72 0.66
CA ALA A 163 -20.04 9.58 1.74
C ALA A 163 -19.63 8.75 2.96
N GLY A 164 -20.44 7.78 3.36
CA GLY A 164 -20.14 6.85 4.45
C GLY A 164 -18.86 6.05 4.21
N ILE A 165 -18.72 5.43 3.04
CA ILE A 165 -17.53 4.65 2.65
C ILE A 165 -16.29 5.54 2.67
N ILE A 166 -16.32 6.69 1.99
CA ILE A 166 -15.16 7.59 1.87
C ILE A 166 -14.74 8.10 3.25
N VAL A 167 -15.69 8.54 4.09
CA VAL A 167 -15.41 9.04 5.44
C VAL A 167 -14.82 7.92 6.31
N LEU A 168 -15.46 6.75 6.36
CA LEU A 168 -15.00 5.64 7.21
C LEU A 168 -13.64 5.09 6.77
N ALA A 169 -13.43 4.92 5.46
CA ALA A 169 -12.17 4.45 4.91
C ALA A 169 -11.04 5.46 5.17
N SER A 170 -11.27 6.73 4.85
CA SER A 170 -10.27 7.79 5.06
C SER A 170 -9.94 7.95 6.54
N LEU A 171 -10.91 7.79 7.45
CA LEU A 171 -10.71 8.02 8.88
C LEU A 171 -9.93 6.87 9.49
N THR A 172 -10.26 5.64 9.09
CA THR A 172 -9.54 4.42 9.48
C THR A 172 -8.06 4.50 9.07
N THR A 173 -7.79 4.89 7.82
CA THR A 173 -6.41 5.02 7.30
C THR A 173 -5.67 6.17 7.97
N LEU A 174 -6.31 7.33 8.12
CA LEU A 174 -5.71 8.51 8.77
C LEU A 174 -5.30 8.19 10.20
N VAL A 175 -6.21 7.61 11.01
CA VAL A 175 -5.94 7.25 12.40
C VAL A 175 -4.86 6.17 12.49
N GLY A 176 -4.93 5.14 11.63
CA GLY A 176 -3.94 4.06 11.59
C GLY A 176 -2.54 4.56 11.26
N VAL A 177 -2.36 5.16 10.09
CA VAL A 177 -1.04 5.58 9.57
C VAL A 177 -0.44 6.66 10.47
N THR A 178 -1.22 7.70 10.82
CA THR A 178 -0.70 8.81 11.63
C THR A 178 -0.25 8.36 13.01
N SER A 179 -0.99 7.46 13.65
CA SER A 179 -0.59 6.94 14.97
C SER A 179 0.64 6.05 14.92
N ALA A 180 0.80 5.21 13.89
CA ALA A 180 2.03 4.43 13.74
C ALA A 180 3.23 5.32 13.40
N SER A 181 3.07 6.32 12.54
CA SER A 181 4.10 7.31 12.28
C SER A 181 4.47 8.06 13.55
N ALA A 182 3.50 8.51 14.34
CA ALA A 182 3.75 9.18 15.61
C ALA A 182 4.43 8.27 16.66
N ASP A 183 4.03 7.00 16.80
CA ASP A 183 4.70 6.00 17.66
C ASP A 183 6.14 5.74 17.21
N TYR A 184 6.38 5.67 15.90
CA TYR A 184 7.72 5.45 15.36
C TYR A 184 8.65 6.65 15.63
N PHE A 185 8.23 7.86 15.27
CA PHE A 185 9.08 9.05 15.42
C PHE A 185 9.25 9.50 16.87
N SER A 186 8.26 9.26 17.74
CA SER A 186 8.40 9.54 19.17
C SER A 186 9.44 8.66 19.86
N LYS A 187 9.79 7.48 19.31
CA LYS A 187 10.88 6.63 19.84
C LYS A 187 12.27 7.12 19.44
N PHE A 188 12.38 7.81 18.31
CA PHE A 188 13.66 8.32 17.81
C PHE A 188 13.98 9.73 18.35
N SER A 189 12.96 10.49 18.75
CA SER A 189 13.12 11.84 19.29
C SER A 189 12.98 11.87 20.81
N VAL A 190 14.04 12.26 21.51
CA VAL A 190 14.00 12.50 22.97
C VAL A 190 13.22 13.76 23.34
N ARG A 191 13.07 14.71 22.39
CA ARG A 191 12.52 16.06 22.64
C ARG A 191 11.02 16.18 22.37
N PHE A 192 10.45 15.35 21.50
CA PHE A 192 9.08 15.50 21.02
C PHE A 192 8.25 14.25 21.32
N SER A 193 7.15 14.43 22.05
CA SER A 193 6.24 13.36 22.47
C SER A 193 5.30 12.91 21.35
N TYR A 194 4.67 11.74 21.52
CA TYR A 194 3.69 11.19 20.59
C TYR A 194 2.59 12.20 20.14
N PRO A 195 1.94 12.97 21.05
CA PRO A 195 0.91 13.92 20.65
C PRO A 195 1.41 15.02 19.70
N PHE A 196 2.67 15.45 19.85
CA PHE A 196 3.28 16.43 18.95
C PHE A 196 3.39 15.87 17.53
N TRP A 197 3.92 14.65 17.38
CA TRP A 197 4.06 14.02 16.07
C TRP A 197 2.70 13.71 15.43
N ALA A 198 1.72 13.26 16.22
CA ALA A 198 0.36 13.05 15.75
C ALA A 198 -0.28 14.36 15.24
N ALA A 199 -0.11 15.47 15.97
CA ALA A 199 -0.59 16.79 15.55
C ALA A 199 0.11 17.28 14.28
N LEU A 200 1.44 17.11 14.19
CA LEU A 200 2.23 17.51 13.02
C LEU A 200 1.79 16.78 11.75
N PHE A 201 1.67 15.44 11.81
CA PHE A 201 1.24 14.65 10.66
C PHE A 201 -0.23 14.90 10.29
N THR A 202 -1.10 15.15 11.27
CA THR A 202 -2.48 15.57 10.99
C THR A 202 -2.50 16.92 10.27
N ALA A 203 -1.70 17.90 10.72
CA ALA A 203 -1.59 19.20 10.07
C ALA A 203 -1.07 19.08 8.63
N MET A 204 -0.03 18.28 8.40
CA MET A 204 0.47 17.99 7.03
C MET A 204 -0.61 17.35 6.16
N THR A 205 -1.38 16.41 6.72
CA THR A 205 -2.45 15.73 5.97
C THR A 205 -3.58 16.70 5.60
N ILE A 206 -3.94 17.65 6.49
CA ILE A 206 -4.89 18.72 6.16
C ILE A 206 -4.41 19.53 4.96
N THR A 207 -3.12 19.91 4.92
CA THR A 207 -2.54 20.64 3.79
C THR A 207 -2.60 19.84 2.50
N VAL A 208 -2.21 18.57 2.55
CA VAL A 208 -2.16 17.70 1.36
C VAL A 208 -3.57 17.30 0.88
N SER A 209 -4.55 17.18 1.78
CA SER A 209 -5.94 16.80 1.44
C SER A 209 -6.69 17.84 0.59
N GLN A 210 -6.09 19.00 0.34
CA GLN A 210 -6.64 20.03 -0.54
C GLN A 210 -6.47 19.70 -2.02
N TYR A 211 -5.52 18.81 -2.36
CA TYR A 211 -5.27 18.39 -3.73
C TYR A 211 -6.24 17.26 -4.15
N GLY A 212 -6.56 17.22 -5.45
CA GLY A 212 -7.38 16.16 -6.01
C GLY A 212 -6.65 14.81 -6.06
N LEU A 213 -7.40 13.70 -6.07
CA LEU A 213 -6.82 12.35 -6.10
C LEU A 213 -5.84 12.15 -7.27
N THR A 214 -6.15 12.69 -8.45
CA THR A 214 -5.27 12.57 -9.63
C THR A 214 -3.92 13.26 -9.41
N ASP A 215 -3.90 14.44 -8.80
CA ASP A 215 -2.66 15.16 -8.49
C ASP A 215 -1.86 14.45 -7.39
N LEU A 216 -2.56 13.93 -6.37
CA LEU A 216 -1.94 13.12 -5.32
C LEU A 216 -1.28 11.86 -5.89
N LEU A 217 -1.95 11.17 -6.81
CA LEU A 217 -1.40 9.98 -7.47
C LEU A 217 -0.19 10.34 -8.34
N ARG A 218 -0.20 11.48 -9.04
CA ARG A 218 0.93 11.93 -9.84
C ARG A 218 2.21 12.13 -9.02
N ILE A 219 2.09 12.56 -7.77
CA ILE A 219 3.22 12.74 -6.85
C ILE A 219 3.58 11.42 -6.14
N THR A 220 2.56 10.65 -5.76
CA THR A 220 2.74 9.46 -4.91
C THR A 220 3.25 8.26 -5.72
N ILE A 221 2.83 8.07 -6.97
CA ILE A 221 3.25 6.93 -7.81
C ILE A 221 4.78 6.89 -7.98
N PRO A 222 5.49 7.99 -8.35
CA PRO A 222 6.95 7.98 -8.41
C PRO A 222 7.61 7.62 -7.07
N ALA A 223 7.08 8.14 -5.96
CA ALA A 223 7.60 7.83 -4.63
C ALA A 223 7.41 6.34 -4.28
N LEU A 224 6.26 5.77 -4.65
CA LEU A 224 5.99 4.34 -4.49
C LEU A 224 6.94 3.49 -5.33
N LEU A 225 7.14 3.83 -6.61
CA LEU A 225 8.08 3.12 -7.49
C LEU A 225 9.51 3.09 -6.93
N LEU A 226 9.90 4.09 -6.15
CA LEU A 226 11.19 4.11 -5.45
C LEU A 226 11.21 3.22 -4.21
N ILE A 227 10.21 3.35 -3.34
CA ILE A 227 10.22 2.78 -1.97
C ILE A 227 9.74 1.31 -1.96
N TYR A 228 8.76 0.96 -2.78
CA TYR A 228 8.16 -0.37 -2.77
C TYR A 228 9.12 -1.50 -3.13
N PRO A 229 9.93 -1.39 -4.19
CA PRO A 229 10.93 -2.40 -4.52
C PRO A 229 11.87 -2.71 -3.35
N VAL A 230 12.32 -1.66 -2.65
CA VAL A 230 13.20 -1.79 -1.47
C VAL A 230 12.47 -2.54 -0.36
N ALA A 231 11.21 -2.22 -0.10
CA ALA A 231 10.39 -2.91 0.90
C ALA A 231 10.19 -4.40 0.58
N ILE A 232 9.88 -4.73 -0.68
CA ILE A 232 9.73 -6.12 -1.15
C ILE A 232 11.03 -6.90 -0.95
N VAL A 233 12.17 -6.30 -1.34
CA VAL A 233 13.49 -6.91 -1.20
C VAL A 233 13.87 -7.11 0.25
N LEU A 234 13.56 -6.17 1.14
CA LEU A 234 13.77 -6.32 2.59
C LEU A 234 12.99 -7.50 3.16
N VAL A 235 11.72 -7.66 2.77
CA VAL A 235 10.90 -8.80 3.18
C VAL A 235 11.51 -10.11 2.67
N LEU A 236 11.90 -10.17 1.40
CA LEU A 236 12.54 -11.34 0.80
C LEU A 236 13.85 -11.71 1.50
N LEU A 237 14.72 -10.73 1.73
CA LEU A 237 15.99 -10.90 2.44
C LEU A 237 15.78 -11.41 3.86
N GLN A 238 14.73 -10.93 4.56
CA GLN A 238 14.43 -11.39 5.90
C GLN A 238 14.03 -12.87 5.95
N PHE A 239 13.28 -13.37 4.97
CA PHE A 239 12.99 -14.80 4.83
C PHE A 239 14.23 -15.63 4.53
N LEU A 240 15.13 -15.11 3.69
CA LEU A 240 16.36 -15.81 3.29
C LEU A 240 17.49 -15.66 4.32
N ARG A 241 17.38 -14.75 5.29
CA ARG A 241 18.46 -14.34 6.20
C ARG A 241 19.25 -15.48 6.82
N LYS A 242 18.57 -16.54 7.28
CA LYS A 242 19.22 -17.71 7.91
C LYS A 242 20.06 -18.55 6.93
N LYS A 243 19.77 -18.49 5.63
CA LYS A 243 20.44 -19.23 4.56
C LYS A 243 21.55 -18.42 3.88
N LEU A 244 21.71 -17.13 4.22
CA LEU A 244 22.67 -16.27 3.57
C LEU A 244 24.10 -16.53 4.09
N PRO A 245 25.09 -16.74 3.20
CA PRO A 245 26.47 -17.00 3.60
C PRO A 245 27.16 -15.77 4.19
N SER A 246 26.84 -14.58 3.68
CA SER A 246 27.28 -13.28 4.24
C SER A 246 26.11 -12.30 4.27
N ILE A 247 25.52 -12.11 5.45
CA ILE A 247 24.31 -11.29 5.63
C ILE A 247 24.57 -9.83 5.24
N LYS A 248 25.61 -9.20 5.81
CA LYS A 248 25.90 -7.77 5.58
C LYS A 248 26.15 -7.47 4.10
N PHE A 249 26.97 -8.28 3.43
CA PHE A 249 27.30 -8.06 2.03
C PHE A 249 26.08 -8.25 1.12
N THR A 250 25.31 -9.34 1.33
CA THR A 250 24.11 -9.63 0.52
C THR A 250 23.07 -8.52 0.66
N TYR A 251 22.83 -8.04 1.89
CA TYR A 251 21.89 -6.94 2.12
C TYR A 251 22.34 -5.66 1.43
N ASN A 252 23.58 -5.22 1.66
CA ASN A 252 24.06 -3.95 1.12
C ASN A 252 24.10 -3.94 -0.42
N SER A 253 24.62 -5.01 -1.04
CA SER A 253 24.72 -5.10 -2.50
C SER A 253 23.34 -5.18 -3.17
N THR A 254 22.45 -6.04 -2.67
CA THR A 254 21.11 -6.23 -3.24
C THR A 254 20.26 -4.97 -3.08
N LEU A 255 20.30 -4.33 -1.90
CA LEU A 255 19.54 -3.10 -1.67
C LEU A 255 20.09 -1.93 -2.49
N LEU A 256 21.41 -1.80 -2.64
CA LEU A 256 22.01 -0.73 -3.45
C LEU A 256 21.58 -0.85 -4.91
N VAL A 257 21.65 -2.05 -5.50
CA VAL A 257 21.16 -2.28 -6.87
C VAL A 257 19.68 -1.96 -6.96
N THR A 258 18.87 -2.43 -6.02
CA THR A 258 17.42 -2.14 -6.01
C THR A 258 17.16 -0.63 -5.99
N VAL A 259 17.77 0.11 -5.07
CA VAL A 259 17.60 1.56 -4.94
C VAL A 259 18.01 2.28 -6.23
N CYS A 260 19.13 1.90 -6.85
CA CYS A 260 19.59 2.51 -8.09
C CYS A 260 18.57 2.36 -9.23
N PHE A 261 18.10 1.13 -9.48
CA PHE A 261 17.13 0.89 -10.56
C PHE A 261 15.74 1.46 -10.25
N SER A 262 15.27 1.36 -9.01
CA SER A 262 14.00 1.94 -8.59
C SER A 262 14.01 3.47 -8.64
N LEU A 263 15.17 4.10 -8.42
CA LEU A 263 15.35 5.53 -8.65
C LEU A 263 15.25 5.88 -10.14
N CYS A 264 15.84 5.07 -11.02
CA CYS A 264 15.68 5.25 -12.47
C CYS A 264 14.22 5.11 -12.89
N ASP A 265 13.50 4.09 -12.41
CA ASP A 265 12.07 3.89 -12.70
C ASP A 265 11.23 5.09 -12.20
N SER A 266 11.49 5.57 -10.98
CA SER A 266 10.83 6.73 -10.39
C SER A 266 11.06 8.02 -11.21
N LEU A 267 12.30 8.30 -11.59
CA LEU A 267 12.66 9.47 -12.41
C LEU A 267 12.12 9.39 -13.84
N ASN A 268 12.06 8.18 -14.41
CA ASN A 268 11.46 7.96 -15.73
C ASN A 268 9.95 8.23 -15.69
N ASN A 269 9.27 7.84 -14.61
CA ASN A 269 7.84 8.10 -14.43
C ASN A 269 7.50 9.60 -14.43
N VAL A 270 8.36 10.44 -13.86
CA VAL A 270 8.21 11.91 -13.89
C VAL A 270 8.84 12.58 -15.11
N LYS A 271 9.36 11.80 -16.08
CA LYS A 271 10.06 12.29 -17.30
C LYS A 271 11.28 13.17 -17.01
N MET A 272 11.93 12.98 -15.86
CA MET A 272 13.15 13.71 -15.47
C MET A 272 14.43 12.90 -15.70
N LEU A 273 14.32 11.66 -16.21
CA LEU A 273 15.47 10.81 -16.49
C LEU A 273 16.19 11.29 -17.77
N PRO A 274 17.52 11.50 -17.74
CA PRO A 274 18.29 11.84 -18.93
C PRO A 274 18.12 10.79 -20.05
N GLU A 275 18.05 11.22 -21.31
CA GLU A 275 17.80 10.34 -22.46
C GLU A 275 18.85 9.23 -22.59
N SER A 276 20.12 9.50 -22.28
CA SER A 276 21.21 8.51 -22.30
C SER A 276 21.01 7.39 -21.28
N ILE A 277 20.42 7.70 -20.12
CA ILE A 277 20.11 6.69 -19.10
C ILE A 277 18.80 5.99 -19.45
N ASN A 278 17.84 6.71 -20.02
CA ASN A 278 16.58 6.13 -20.47
C ASN A 278 16.77 5.10 -21.59
N SER A 279 17.62 5.39 -22.58
CA SER A 279 17.96 4.44 -23.64
C SER A 279 18.60 3.18 -23.07
N LEU A 280 19.48 3.31 -22.08
CA LEU A 280 20.07 2.17 -21.37
C LEU A 280 19.03 1.39 -20.55
N LEU A 281 18.13 2.09 -19.84
CA LEU A 281 17.06 1.49 -19.05
C LEU A 281 16.11 0.66 -19.92
N LYS A 282 15.80 1.11 -21.14
CA LYS A 282 14.96 0.37 -22.11
C LYS A 282 15.53 -0.98 -22.52
N HIS A 283 16.84 -1.20 -22.39
CA HIS A 283 17.46 -2.50 -22.65
C HIS A 283 17.25 -3.49 -21.50
N PHE A 284 16.89 -3.01 -20.31
CA PHE A 284 16.58 -3.89 -19.18
C PHE A 284 15.17 -4.47 -19.32
N PRO A 285 14.99 -5.76 -19.01
CA PRO A 285 13.68 -6.40 -19.05
C PRO A 285 12.74 -5.71 -18.06
N LEU A 286 11.45 -5.64 -18.42
CA LEU A 286 10.37 -5.10 -17.58
C LEU A 286 10.46 -3.58 -17.31
N SER A 287 11.34 -2.86 -18.02
CA SER A 287 11.47 -1.40 -17.91
C SER A 287 10.23 -0.65 -18.42
N SER A 288 9.49 -1.21 -19.39
CA SER A 288 8.23 -0.65 -19.88
C SER A 288 7.15 -0.56 -18.79
N GLU A 289 7.15 -1.51 -17.85
CA GLU A 289 6.17 -1.62 -16.78
C GLU A 289 6.62 -0.96 -15.47
N GLY A 290 7.76 -0.24 -15.46
CA GLY A 290 8.33 0.37 -14.25
C GLY A 290 8.88 -0.65 -13.26
N MET A 291 9.36 -1.80 -13.75
CA MET A 291 9.95 -2.88 -12.96
C MET A 291 11.38 -3.22 -13.39
N ALA A 292 12.14 -2.24 -13.86
CA ALA A 292 13.52 -2.45 -14.28
C ALA A 292 14.40 -2.96 -13.13
N TRP A 293 14.04 -2.69 -11.88
CA TRP A 293 14.74 -3.17 -10.68
C TRP A 293 14.71 -4.69 -10.49
N LEU A 294 13.66 -5.39 -10.94
CA LEU A 294 13.41 -6.77 -10.51
C LEU A 294 14.53 -7.73 -10.91
N VAL A 295 14.89 -7.75 -12.19
CA VAL A 295 15.87 -8.68 -12.75
C VAL A 295 17.29 -8.37 -12.25
N PRO A 296 17.80 -7.13 -12.31
CA PRO A 296 19.10 -6.77 -11.75
C PRO A 296 19.23 -7.11 -10.25
N THR A 297 18.17 -6.86 -9.47
CA THR A 297 18.15 -7.19 -8.05
C THR A 297 18.22 -8.69 -7.80
N LEU A 298 17.47 -9.52 -8.55
CA LEU A 298 17.52 -10.98 -8.41
C LEU A 298 18.90 -11.53 -8.82
N VAL A 299 19.48 -11.01 -9.92
CA VAL A 299 20.83 -11.37 -10.36
C VAL A 299 21.85 -11.02 -9.27
N MET A 300 21.79 -9.82 -8.70
CA MET A 300 22.69 -9.41 -7.61
C MET A 300 22.48 -10.25 -6.35
N LEU A 301 21.24 -10.57 -5.99
CA LEU A 301 20.93 -11.44 -4.85
C LEU A 301 21.62 -12.81 -5.03
N VAL A 302 21.45 -13.44 -6.19
CA VAL A 302 22.07 -14.73 -6.51
C VAL A 302 23.59 -14.63 -6.52
N ALA A 303 24.15 -13.63 -7.20
CA ALA A 303 25.60 -13.40 -7.27
C ALA A 303 26.20 -13.16 -5.87
N SER A 304 25.51 -12.40 -5.01
CA SER A 304 25.97 -12.11 -3.65
C SER A 304 26.04 -13.36 -2.76
N ILE A 305 25.19 -14.37 -3.01
CA ILE A 305 25.24 -15.67 -2.33
C ILE A 305 26.51 -16.43 -2.75
N PHE A 306 26.84 -16.46 -4.04
CA PHE A 306 28.06 -17.13 -4.52
C PHE A 306 29.33 -16.43 -4.02
N ILE A 307 29.40 -15.11 -4.15
CA ILE A 307 30.53 -14.31 -3.67
C ILE A 307 30.66 -14.40 -2.15
N GLY A 308 29.54 -14.37 -1.42
CA GLY A 308 29.52 -14.51 0.04
C GLY A 308 30.05 -15.86 0.52
N LYS A 309 29.84 -16.95 -0.24
CA LYS A 309 30.45 -18.26 0.07
C LYS A 309 31.96 -18.24 -0.16
N ALA A 310 32.43 -17.59 -1.22
CA ALA A 310 33.86 -17.45 -1.49
C ALA A 310 34.57 -16.65 -0.41
N LEU A 311 34.01 -15.50 -0.01
CA LEU A 311 34.55 -14.64 1.06
C LEU A 311 34.60 -15.31 2.44
N ARG A 312 33.65 -16.21 2.74
CA ARG A 312 33.66 -16.97 4.00
C ARG A 312 34.77 -18.01 4.05
N LYS A 313 35.20 -18.52 2.89
CA LYS A 313 36.22 -19.56 2.77
C LYS A 313 37.65 -19.01 2.89
N THR A 314 37.86 -17.73 2.63
CA THR A 314 39.15 -17.03 2.77
C THR A 314 39.44 -16.54 4.20
N HIS A 315 38.43 -16.50 5.07
CA HIS A 315 38.55 -16.08 6.48
C HIS A 315 38.45 -17.25 7.48
N SER A 316 38.39 -18.49 6.99
CA SER A 316 38.47 -19.73 7.77
C SER A 316 39.78 -20.44 7.47
#